data_AF-A0A2N6VM76-F1
#
_entry.id   AF-A0A2N6VM76-F1
#
_cell.length_a   1.000
_cell.length_b   1.000
_cell.length_c   1.000
_cell.angle_alpha   90.00
_cell.angle_beta   90.00
_cell.angle_gamma   90.00
#
_symmetry.space_group_name_H-M   'P 1'
#
loop_
_entity.id
_entity.type
_entity.pdbx_description
1 polymer ?
#
loop_
_entity_poly.entity_id
_entity_poly.type
_entity_poly.pdbx_seq_one_letter_code
_entity_poly.pdbx_strand_id
1 'polypeptide(L)'
;MNRAVWIDGLRGTAILMVIVWHASAFNAIEVKTGWYWDLSQQLRAVRMPVLFLLSGLFLTRSLSKPLATFTYGKFANLAWPFGVWLIIHVMTKHGVFEPLDANHWGEGNYLWFVFYLMIYFCVAQLFKNVPPAFMVIVCVLGAMAIEGDNYLLKLAVYGMFFYGGAAIGNAVLKMKSGITPSRLILLATMVLLFIGVQILVPSEVPTFQVLVPIPFLLTAIPLVTIAVLLGVMFMGSPTYRAVQWVGQNSIAFYAPHAAIMLVVMPALRTAGMGPVGVAWVALVLSLVVCGLLAAFRKNPWVDALFVFPLQIVPPRVRSFFREIMSDPSERHEGPARRAVRNENALS
;
A
#
# COMPACT_ATOMS: atom_id res chain seq x y z
N MET A 1 8.01 4.22 -22.06
CA MET A 1 7.69 5.04 -20.86
C MET A 1 8.47 4.48 -19.68
N ASN A 2 9.55 5.14 -19.25
CA ASN A 2 10.30 4.70 -18.07
C ASN A 2 9.42 4.80 -16.83
N ARG A 3 9.09 3.67 -16.22
CA ARG A 3 8.53 3.61 -14.86
C ARG A 3 9.46 4.42 -13.96
N ALA A 4 8.91 5.32 -13.15
CA ALA A 4 9.71 6.09 -12.22
C ALA A 4 10.27 5.14 -11.14
N VAL A 5 11.45 4.59 -11.38
CA VAL A 5 12.09 3.52 -10.59
C VAL A 5 12.19 3.89 -9.10
N TRP A 6 12.35 5.18 -8.80
CA TRP A 6 12.37 5.69 -7.44
C TRP A 6 11.07 5.42 -6.66
N ILE A 7 9.91 5.35 -7.33
CA ILE A 7 8.62 5.02 -6.71
C ILE A 7 8.65 3.59 -6.18
N ASP A 8 9.25 2.68 -6.95
CA ASP A 8 9.40 1.29 -6.54
C ASP A 8 10.37 1.19 -5.36
N GLY A 9 11.49 1.91 -5.42
CA GLY A 9 12.43 1.99 -4.29
C GLY A 9 11.73 2.48 -3.02
N LEU A 10 11.01 3.60 -3.10
CA LEU A 10 10.33 4.18 -1.94
C LEU A 10 9.20 3.28 -1.40
N ARG A 11 8.41 2.67 -2.30
CA ARG A 11 7.39 1.68 -1.90
C ARG A 11 8.05 0.47 -1.23
N GLY A 12 9.15 -0.04 -1.78
CA GLY A 12 9.90 -1.15 -1.22
C GLY A 12 10.42 -0.83 0.17
N THR A 13 11.00 0.35 0.39
CA THR A 13 11.43 0.82 1.70
C THR A 13 10.27 0.85 2.70
N ALA A 14 9.11 1.40 2.31
CA ALA A 14 7.94 1.46 3.19
C ALA A 14 7.42 0.06 3.55
N ILE A 15 7.40 -0.89 2.60
CA ILE A 15 7.03 -2.29 2.83
C ILE A 15 8.01 -2.95 3.82
N LEU A 16 9.31 -2.78 3.62
CA LEU A 16 10.32 -3.36 4.53
C LEU A 16 10.17 -2.80 5.94
N MET A 17 9.92 -1.50 6.09
CA MET A 17 9.61 -0.88 7.40
C MET A 17 8.38 -1.50 8.07
N VAL A 18 7.34 -1.86 7.30
CA VAL A 18 6.15 -2.56 7.82
C VAL A 18 6.51 -3.96 8.32
N ILE A 19 7.31 -4.72 7.57
CA ILE A 19 7.72 -6.08 7.95
C ILE A 19 8.57 -6.06 9.23
N VAL A 20 9.55 -5.16 9.27
CA VAL A 20 10.43 -4.93 10.43
C VAL A 20 9.62 -4.58 11.69
N TRP A 21 8.58 -3.75 11.55
CA TRP A 21 7.68 -3.42 12.65
C TRP A 21 6.85 -4.62 13.12
N HIS A 22 6.34 -5.46 12.22
CA HIS A 22 5.55 -6.65 12.62
C HIS A 22 6.40 -7.69 13.38
N ALA A 23 7.68 -7.81 13.05
CA ALA A 23 8.61 -8.69 13.77
C ALA A 23 8.74 -8.33 15.26
N SER A 24 8.61 -7.04 15.63
CA SER A 24 8.55 -6.60 17.02
C SER A 24 7.13 -6.55 17.58
N ALA A 25 6.15 -6.11 16.80
CA ALA A 25 4.77 -5.90 17.26
C ALA A 25 4.07 -7.19 17.69
N PHE A 26 4.34 -8.32 17.02
CA PHE A 26 3.80 -9.63 17.39
C PHE A 26 4.58 -10.32 18.51
N ASN A 27 5.60 -9.65 19.05
CA ASN A 27 6.47 -10.22 20.06
C ASN A 27 6.08 -9.87 21.52
N ALA A 28 6.80 -10.47 22.47
CA ALA A 28 6.63 -10.21 23.90
C ALA A 28 6.90 -8.73 24.25
N ILE A 29 6.39 -8.30 25.40
CA ILE A 29 6.50 -6.92 25.91
C ILE A 29 7.96 -6.43 25.93
N GLU A 30 8.91 -7.32 26.22
CA GLU A 30 10.36 -7.01 26.25
C GLU A 30 10.93 -6.51 24.91
N VAL A 31 10.34 -6.90 23.77
CA VAL A 31 10.74 -6.42 22.43
C VAL A 31 10.00 -5.13 22.05
N LYS A 32 8.96 -4.77 22.81
CA LYS A 32 8.18 -3.53 22.68
C LYS A 32 8.72 -2.41 23.56
N THR A 33 9.92 -2.56 24.10
CA THR A 33 10.61 -1.54 24.90
C THR A 33 12.00 -1.27 24.33
N GLY A 34 12.49 -0.05 24.51
CA GLY A 34 13.83 0.37 24.08
C GLY A 34 13.87 1.10 22.73
N TRP A 35 15.06 1.63 22.41
CA TRP A 35 15.27 2.58 21.31
C TRP A 35 14.78 2.09 19.94
N TYR A 36 14.89 0.78 19.67
CA TYR A 36 14.44 0.19 18.40
C TYR A 36 12.91 0.22 18.28
N TRP A 37 12.19 -0.08 19.37
CA TRP A 37 10.72 0.02 19.39
C TRP A 37 10.30 1.48 19.18
N ASP A 38 10.91 2.41 19.90
CA ASP A 38 10.58 3.84 19.80
C ASP A 38 10.82 4.37 18.39
N LEU A 39 11.97 4.05 17.79
CA LEU A 39 12.26 4.38 16.40
C LEU A 39 11.22 3.75 15.46
N SER A 40 10.86 2.48 15.67
CA SER A 40 9.82 1.81 14.87
C SER A 40 8.45 2.47 15.02
N GLN A 41 8.14 3.07 16.17
CA GLN A 41 6.89 3.78 16.39
C GLN A 41 6.90 5.14 15.70
N GLN A 42 8.03 5.86 15.73
CA GLN A 42 8.21 7.12 15.00
C GLN A 42 8.10 6.91 13.48
N LEU A 43 8.68 5.81 12.96
CA LEU A 43 8.57 5.44 11.54
C LEU A 43 7.13 5.14 11.08
N ARG A 44 6.16 5.04 11.99
CA ARG A 44 4.73 4.91 11.64
C ARG A 44 4.24 6.10 10.83
N ALA A 45 4.66 7.32 11.20
CA ALA A 45 4.31 8.56 10.51
C ALA A 45 4.88 8.66 9.08
N VAL A 46 5.79 7.75 8.72
CA VAL A 46 6.34 7.63 7.37
C VAL A 46 5.66 6.47 6.62
N ARG A 47 5.74 5.24 7.14
CA ARG A 47 5.47 4.02 6.34
C ARG A 47 4.05 3.96 5.76
N MET A 48 3.01 4.21 6.57
CA MET A 48 1.63 4.10 6.09
C MET A 48 1.23 5.31 5.23
N PRO A 49 1.48 6.56 5.67
CA PRO A 49 1.24 7.73 4.83
C PRO A 49 1.92 7.68 3.46
N VAL A 50 3.19 7.23 3.39
CA VAL A 50 3.90 7.05 2.12
C VAL A 50 3.20 6.02 1.23
N LEU A 51 2.81 4.86 1.76
CA LEU A 51 2.11 3.83 0.97
C LEU A 51 0.77 4.33 0.41
N PHE A 52 0.01 5.08 1.20
CA PHE A 52 -1.25 5.70 0.73
C PHE A 52 -0.99 6.78 -0.33
N LEU A 53 -0.02 7.67 -0.09
CA LEU A 53 0.38 8.70 -1.06
C LEU A 53 0.78 8.07 -2.40
N LEU A 54 1.66 7.06 -2.37
CA LEU A 54 2.14 6.38 -3.58
C LEU A 54 1.03 5.62 -4.31
N SER A 55 0.03 5.11 -3.59
CA SER A 55 -1.15 4.48 -4.19
C SER A 55 -2.04 5.52 -4.88
N GLY A 56 -2.16 6.71 -4.29
CA GLY A 56 -2.88 7.86 -4.82
C GLY A 56 -2.28 8.47 -6.09
N LEU A 57 -0.94 8.47 -6.23
CA LEU A 57 -0.25 9.04 -7.42
C LEU A 57 -0.80 8.53 -8.75
N PHE A 58 -1.27 7.28 -8.79
CA PHE A 58 -1.78 6.63 -10.00
C PHE A 58 -3.31 6.70 -10.14
N LEU A 59 -4.02 7.36 -9.21
CA LEU A 59 -5.47 7.40 -9.17
C LEU A 59 -6.07 8.03 -10.42
N THR A 60 -5.60 9.20 -10.84
CA THR A 60 -6.15 9.94 -11.99
C THR A 60 -6.08 9.11 -13.28
N ARG A 61 -4.97 8.39 -13.49
CA ARG A 61 -4.83 7.43 -14.60
C ARG A 61 -5.68 6.18 -14.42
N SER A 62 -5.96 5.77 -13.19
CA SER A 62 -6.86 4.65 -12.92
C SER A 62 -8.30 5.03 -13.28
N LEU A 63 -8.75 6.23 -12.91
CA LEU A 63 -10.11 6.74 -13.14
C LEU A 63 -10.38 7.08 -14.61
N SER A 64 -9.35 7.33 -15.42
CA SER A 64 -9.50 7.60 -16.86
C SER A 64 -9.85 6.35 -17.68
N LYS A 65 -9.86 5.16 -17.07
CA LYS A 65 -10.19 3.89 -17.74
C LYS A 65 -11.71 3.68 -17.78
N PRO A 66 -12.24 2.90 -18.75
CA PRO A 66 -13.62 2.45 -18.72
C PRO A 66 -13.97 1.78 -17.38
N LEU A 67 -15.21 1.95 -16.91
CA LEU A 67 -15.64 1.48 -15.59
C LEU A 67 -15.41 -0.03 -15.40
N ALA A 68 -15.69 -0.84 -16.44
CA ALA A 68 -15.44 -2.28 -16.44
C ALA A 68 -13.96 -2.62 -16.20
N THR A 69 -13.06 -1.96 -16.93
CA THR A 69 -11.61 -2.15 -16.80
C THR A 69 -11.08 -1.66 -15.45
N PHE A 70 -11.64 -0.57 -14.92
CA PHE A 70 -11.32 -0.07 -13.59
C PHE A 70 -11.72 -1.09 -12.52
N THR A 71 -13.00 -1.48 -12.48
CA THR A 71 -13.57 -2.37 -11.47
C THR A 71 -12.91 -3.75 -11.50
N TYR A 72 -12.75 -4.34 -12.68
CA TYR A 72 -12.01 -5.60 -12.82
C TYR A 72 -10.56 -5.46 -12.34
N GLY A 73 -9.88 -4.37 -12.71
CA GLY A 73 -8.50 -4.12 -12.28
C GLY A 73 -8.37 -4.04 -10.75
N LYS A 74 -9.32 -3.39 -10.07
CA LYS A 74 -9.35 -3.33 -8.59
C LYS A 74 -9.74 -4.66 -7.97
N PHE A 75 -10.72 -5.35 -8.52
CA PHE A 75 -11.07 -6.69 -8.08
C PHE A 75 -9.85 -7.63 -8.15
N ALA A 76 -9.23 -7.72 -9.32
CA ALA A 76 -8.15 -8.66 -9.59
C ALA A 76 -6.87 -8.39 -8.78
N ASN A 77 -6.51 -7.11 -8.56
CA ASN A 77 -5.23 -6.74 -7.95
C ASN A 77 -5.34 -6.28 -6.49
N LEU A 78 -6.57 -6.10 -5.97
CA LEU A 78 -6.78 -5.57 -4.63
C LEU A 78 -7.77 -6.43 -3.83
N ALA A 79 -8.99 -6.63 -4.33
CA ALA A 79 -10.00 -7.39 -3.60
C ALA A 79 -9.68 -8.89 -3.51
N TRP A 80 -9.18 -9.46 -4.60
CA TRP A 80 -8.78 -10.86 -4.66
C TRP A 80 -7.64 -11.21 -3.69
N PRO A 81 -6.46 -10.55 -3.75
CA PRO A 81 -5.40 -10.84 -2.78
C PRO A 81 -5.84 -10.55 -1.35
N PHE A 82 -6.64 -9.50 -1.12
CA PHE A 82 -7.21 -9.25 0.19
C PHE A 82 -8.02 -10.45 0.70
N GLY A 83 -8.96 -10.96 -0.10
CA GLY A 83 -9.80 -12.10 0.28
C GLY A 83 -8.99 -13.38 0.54
N VAL A 84 -8.05 -13.72 -0.37
CA VAL A 84 -7.18 -14.89 -0.21
C VAL A 84 -6.40 -14.83 1.10
N TRP A 85 -5.72 -13.71 1.36
CA TRP A 85 -4.87 -13.59 2.54
C TRP A 85 -5.66 -13.35 3.82
N LEU A 86 -6.86 -12.77 3.74
CA LEU A 86 -7.77 -12.66 4.87
C LEU A 86 -8.22 -14.05 5.34
N ILE A 87 -8.61 -14.92 4.41
CA ILE A 87 -8.96 -16.31 4.73
C ILE A 87 -7.78 -17.01 5.40
N ILE A 88 -6.58 -16.92 4.81
CA ILE A 88 -5.36 -17.50 5.39
C ILE A 88 -5.11 -16.97 6.80
N HIS A 89 -5.23 -15.65 7.01
CA HIS A 89 -5.04 -15.02 8.31
C HIS A 89 -6.00 -15.56 9.36
N VAL A 90 -7.29 -15.63 9.04
CA VAL A 90 -8.32 -16.06 9.98
C VAL A 90 -8.17 -17.56 10.31
N MET A 91 -7.86 -18.39 9.31
CA MET A 91 -7.55 -19.80 9.53
C MET A 91 -6.32 -19.98 10.43
N THR A 92 -5.30 -19.12 10.28
CA THR A 92 -4.07 -19.18 11.10
C THR A 92 -4.29 -18.72 12.54
N LYS A 93 -5.13 -17.70 12.77
CA LYS A 93 -5.26 -17.03 14.06
C LYS A 93 -6.42 -17.54 14.93
N HIS A 94 -7.55 -17.88 14.32
CA HIS A 94 -8.80 -18.16 15.04
C HIS A 94 -9.37 -19.55 14.73
N GLY A 95 -8.95 -20.21 13.65
CA GLY A 95 -9.47 -21.51 13.23
C GLY A 95 -10.91 -21.50 12.68
N VAL A 96 -11.70 -20.46 12.99
CA VAL A 96 -13.07 -20.24 12.52
C VAL A 96 -13.17 -18.87 11.86
N PHE A 97 -13.75 -18.82 10.65
CA PHE A 97 -14.05 -17.56 9.96
C PHE A 97 -15.46 -17.10 10.30
N GLU A 98 -15.57 -15.97 10.98
CA GLU A 98 -16.84 -15.30 11.26
C GLU A 98 -16.98 -14.05 10.38
N PRO A 99 -17.69 -14.14 9.22
CA PRO A 99 -17.76 -13.04 8.26
C PRO A 99 -18.47 -11.80 8.81
N LEU A 100 -19.32 -11.97 9.82
CA LEU A 100 -20.16 -10.92 10.40
C LEU A 100 -19.44 -10.08 11.46
N ASP A 101 -18.28 -10.51 11.95
CA ASP A 101 -17.49 -9.70 12.88
C ASP A 101 -16.69 -8.65 12.11
N ALA A 102 -17.11 -7.39 12.25
CA ALA A 102 -16.50 -6.22 11.62
C ALA A 102 -15.01 -6.05 12.00
N ASN A 103 -14.56 -6.60 13.14
CA ASN A 103 -13.16 -6.54 13.55
C ASN A 103 -12.23 -7.33 12.62
N HIS A 104 -12.74 -8.35 11.92
CA HIS A 104 -11.97 -9.12 10.96
C HIS A 104 -11.66 -8.36 9.66
N TRP A 105 -12.36 -7.25 9.37
CA TRP A 105 -12.25 -6.55 8.08
C TRP A 105 -11.47 -5.23 8.18
N GLY A 106 -11.54 -4.54 9.32
CA GLY A 106 -10.85 -3.27 9.58
C GLY A 106 -9.47 -3.43 10.21
N GLU A 107 -9.16 -2.59 11.19
CA GLU A 107 -7.85 -2.49 11.83
C GLU A 107 -7.47 -3.69 12.71
N GLY A 108 -8.44 -4.56 13.01
CA GLY A 108 -8.20 -5.81 13.74
C GLY A 108 -7.40 -6.85 12.95
N ASN A 109 -7.23 -6.65 11.63
CA ASN A 109 -6.38 -7.46 10.77
C ASN A 109 -5.18 -6.64 10.24
N TYR A 110 -4.07 -7.30 9.92
CA TYR A 110 -2.88 -6.63 9.39
C TYR A 110 -3.02 -6.16 7.91
N LEU A 111 -4.06 -6.62 7.22
CA LEU A 111 -4.42 -6.31 5.83
C LEU A 111 -5.23 -5.01 5.69
N TRP A 112 -5.47 -4.29 6.79
CA TRP A 112 -6.29 -3.08 6.87
C TRP A 112 -5.91 -2.01 5.83
N PHE A 113 -4.63 -1.91 5.47
CA PHE A 113 -4.17 -0.97 4.46
C PHE A 113 -4.82 -1.25 3.09
N VAL A 114 -4.90 -2.52 2.69
CA VAL A 114 -5.55 -2.93 1.44
C VAL A 114 -7.05 -2.69 1.50
N PHE A 115 -7.67 -2.93 2.66
CA PHE A 115 -9.08 -2.61 2.89
C PHE A 115 -9.38 -1.12 2.70
N TYR A 116 -8.57 -0.22 3.29
CA TYR A 116 -8.74 1.22 3.12
C TYR A 116 -8.49 1.66 1.68
N LEU A 117 -7.53 1.05 0.97
CA LEU A 117 -7.36 1.31 -0.46
C LEU A 117 -8.61 0.96 -1.27
N MET A 118 -9.30 -0.14 -0.95
CA MET A 118 -10.56 -0.49 -1.62
C MET A 118 -11.59 0.61 -1.39
N ILE A 119 -11.77 1.06 -0.15
CA ILE A 119 -12.69 2.15 0.19
C ILE A 119 -12.33 3.41 -0.60
N TYR A 120 -11.07 3.84 -0.59
CA TYR A 120 -10.67 5.06 -1.30
C TYR A 120 -10.86 4.95 -2.81
N PHE A 121 -10.59 3.79 -3.42
CA PHE A 121 -10.86 3.62 -4.85
C PHE A 121 -12.37 3.63 -5.15
N CYS A 122 -13.21 3.06 -4.28
CA CYS A 122 -14.67 3.12 -4.42
C CYS A 122 -15.18 4.56 -4.30
N VAL A 123 -14.77 5.29 -3.26
CA VAL A 123 -15.12 6.71 -3.07
C VAL A 123 -14.60 7.55 -4.24
N ALA A 124 -13.35 7.37 -4.66
CA ALA A 124 -12.80 8.08 -5.80
C ALA A 124 -13.56 7.81 -7.11
N GLN A 125 -14.08 6.59 -7.30
CA GLN A 125 -14.89 6.25 -8.47
C GLN A 125 -16.27 6.91 -8.41
N LEU A 126 -16.90 6.96 -7.24
CA LEU A 126 -18.18 7.62 -7.01
C LEU A 126 -18.06 9.14 -7.25
N PHE A 127 -16.97 9.73 -6.80
CA PHE A 127 -16.70 11.17 -6.91
C PHE A 127 -15.64 11.50 -7.97
N LYS A 128 -15.60 10.74 -9.07
CA LYS A 128 -14.57 10.90 -10.12
C LYS A 128 -14.47 12.29 -10.75
N ASN A 129 -15.55 13.08 -10.67
CA ASN A 129 -15.62 14.44 -11.20
C ASN A 129 -15.13 15.50 -10.21
N VAL A 130 -14.88 15.13 -8.96
CA VAL A 130 -14.45 16.06 -7.90
C VAL A 130 -12.93 16.15 -7.90
N PRO A 131 -12.33 17.35 -7.83
CA PRO A 131 -10.88 17.50 -7.76
C PRO A 131 -10.30 16.75 -6.54
N PRO A 132 -9.20 16.00 -6.68
CA PRO A 132 -8.60 15.29 -5.55
C PRO A 132 -8.21 16.20 -4.38
N ALA A 133 -7.84 17.45 -4.65
CA ALA A 133 -7.55 18.45 -3.61
C ALA A 133 -8.77 18.75 -2.73
N PHE A 134 -9.99 18.72 -3.28
CA PHE A 134 -11.20 18.87 -2.47
C PHE A 134 -11.40 17.67 -1.54
N MET A 135 -11.11 16.45 -2.02
CA MET A 135 -11.16 15.25 -1.17
C MET A 135 -10.14 15.28 -0.03
N VAL A 136 -8.97 15.91 -0.23
CA VAL A 136 -8.02 16.20 0.85
C VAL A 136 -8.67 17.06 1.93
N ILE A 137 -9.33 18.16 1.55
CA ILE A 137 -10.02 19.04 2.50
C ILE A 137 -11.09 18.26 3.27
N VAL A 138 -11.92 17.47 2.59
CA VAL A 138 -12.93 16.62 3.23
C VAL A 138 -12.30 15.66 4.25
N CYS A 139 -11.16 15.05 3.91
CA CYS A 139 -10.44 14.15 4.82
C CYS A 139 -9.88 14.88 6.04
N VAL A 140 -9.36 16.10 5.89
CA VAL A 140 -8.88 16.91 7.02
C VAL A 140 -10.03 17.29 7.94
N LEU A 141 -11.13 17.82 7.38
CA LEU A 141 -12.30 18.20 8.17
C LEU A 141 -12.91 16.98 8.87
N GLY A 142 -12.99 15.84 8.18
CA GLY A 142 -13.43 14.58 8.78
C GLY A 142 -12.53 14.14 9.93
N ALA A 143 -11.20 14.22 9.77
CA ALA A 143 -10.27 13.88 10.84
C ALA A 143 -10.38 14.82 12.06
N MET A 144 -10.80 16.07 11.86
CA MET A 144 -11.03 17.02 12.96
C MET A 144 -12.39 16.83 13.64
N ALA A 145 -13.38 16.27 12.94
CA ALA A 145 -14.74 16.08 13.46
C ALA A 145 -14.94 14.74 14.17
N ILE A 146 -14.05 13.77 13.96
CA ILE A 146 -14.16 12.43 14.55
C ILE A 146 -13.40 12.38 15.87
N GLU A 147 -14.13 12.02 16.93
CA GLU A 147 -13.56 11.83 18.26
C GLU A 147 -13.22 10.35 18.55
N GLY A 148 -12.17 10.14 19.34
CA GLY A 148 -11.77 8.82 19.83
C GLY A 148 -10.91 7.98 18.86
N ASP A 149 -10.34 6.89 19.39
CA ASP A 149 -9.56 5.95 18.58
C ASP A 149 -10.50 4.99 17.86
N ASN A 150 -10.88 5.36 16.63
CA ASN A 150 -11.73 4.51 15.79
C ASN A 150 -11.24 4.48 14.34
N TYR A 151 -11.75 3.50 13.61
CA TYR A 151 -11.38 3.25 12.22
C TYR A 151 -11.71 4.42 11.28
N LEU A 152 -12.73 5.23 11.58
CA LEU A 152 -13.11 6.38 10.77
C LEU A 152 -12.06 7.50 10.85
N LEU A 153 -11.50 7.75 12.04
CA LEU A 153 -10.43 8.74 12.22
C LEU A 153 -9.22 8.38 11.34
N LYS A 154 -8.78 7.12 11.37
CA LYS A 154 -7.62 6.67 10.58
C LYS A 154 -7.94 6.65 9.09
N LEU A 155 -9.17 6.29 8.71
CA LEU A 155 -9.65 6.39 7.33
C LEU A 155 -9.60 7.84 6.83
N ALA A 156 -9.99 8.82 7.64
CA ALA A 156 -9.92 10.23 7.26
C ALA A 156 -8.45 10.70 7.15
N VAL A 157 -7.62 10.44 8.16
CA VAL A 157 -6.21 10.85 8.18
C VAL A 157 -5.43 10.23 7.02
N TYR A 158 -5.57 8.93 6.76
CA TYR A 158 -4.86 8.28 5.66
C TYR A 158 -5.46 8.61 4.28
N GLY A 159 -6.76 8.90 4.22
CA GLY A 159 -7.42 9.40 3.01
C GLY A 159 -6.78 10.69 2.51
N MET A 160 -6.39 11.59 3.43
CA MET A 160 -5.66 12.82 3.10
C MET A 160 -4.39 12.54 2.28
N PHE A 161 -3.60 11.55 2.66
CA PHE A 161 -2.38 11.17 1.93
C PHE A 161 -2.72 10.53 0.59
N PHE A 162 -3.73 9.65 0.53
CA PHE A 162 -4.15 9.03 -0.73
C PHE A 162 -4.63 10.07 -1.76
N TYR A 163 -5.58 10.93 -1.39
CA TYR A 163 -6.08 11.97 -2.30
C TYR A 163 -5.05 13.08 -2.54
N GLY A 164 -4.17 13.36 -1.58
CA GLY A 164 -3.03 14.26 -1.76
C GLY A 164 -2.08 13.73 -2.83
N GLY A 165 -1.81 12.43 -2.83
CA GLY A 165 -1.07 11.74 -3.88
C GLY A 165 -1.73 11.89 -5.25
N ALA A 166 -3.05 11.76 -5.32
CA ALA A 166 -3.79 11.99 -6.56
C ALA A 166 -3.73 13.45 -7.05
N ALA A 167 -3.76 14.42 -6.14
CA ALA A 167 -3.67 15.84 -6.45
C ALA A 167 -2.29 16.21 -7.04
N ILE A 168 -1.20 15.69 -6.46
CA ILE A 168 0.17 15.99 -6.90
C ILE A 168 0.69 15.02 -7.98
N GLY A 169 -0.06 13.95 -8.28
CA GLY A 169 0.39 12.82 -9.09
C GLY A 169 0.94 13.22 -10.45
N ASN A 170 0.26 14.11 -11.17
CA ASN A 170 0.71 14.58 -12.49
C ASN A 170 2.06 15.32 -12.44
N ALA A 171 2.31 16.08 -11.38
CA ALA A 171 3.57 16.80 -11.21
C ALA A 171 4.70 15.84 -10.78
N VAL A 172 4.42 15.00 -9.78
CA VAL A 172 5.40 14.08 -9.19
C VAL A 172 5.82 12.99 -10.18
N LEU A 173 4.89 12.43 -10.95
CA LEU A 173 5.21 11.38 -11.94
C LEU A 173 6.08 11.87 -13.11
N LYS A 174 6.13 13.19 -13.36
CA LYS A 174 6.99 13.81 -14.38
C LYS A 174 8.38 14.18 -13.85
N MET A 175 8.61 14.08 -12.55
CA MET A 175 9.90 14.45 -11.95
C MET A 175 11.02 13.50 -12.40
N LYS A 176 12.11 14.08 -12.92
CA LYS A 176 13.35 13.35 -13.20
C LYS A 176 14.08 13.03 -11.89
N SER A 177 14.60 11.82 -11.74
CA SER A 177 15.43 11.46 -10.59
C SER A 177 16.73 12.27 -10.55
N GLY A 178 17.25 12.51 -9.36
CA GLY A 178 18.56 13.14 -9.16
C GLY A 178 18.55 14.26 -8.12
N ILE A 179 19.74 14.78 -7.85
CA ILE A 179 19.98 15.83 -6.87
C ILE A 179 19.92 17.18 -7.58
N THR A 180 19.11 18.11 -7.07
CA THR A 180 19.08 19.50 -7.53
C THR A 180 19.14 20.43 -6.32
N PRO A 181 19.70 21.66 -6.45
CA PRO A 181 19.73 22.62 -5.35
C PRO A 181 18.35 22.91 -4.76
N SER A 182 17.33 23.04 -5.61
CA SER A 182 15.94 23.24 -5.17
C SER A 182 15.40 22.10 -4.30
N ARG A 183 15.78 20.85 -4.59
CA ARG A 183 15.40 19.69 -3.78
C ARG A 183 16.14 19.65 -2.46
N LEU A 184 17.42 20.02 -2.46
CA LEU A 184 18.22 20.12 -1.23
C LEU A 184 17.69 21.21 -0.29
N ILE A 185 17.32 22.37 -0.84
CA ILE A 185 16.68 23.45 -0.08
C ILE A 185 15.36 22.96 0.49
N LEU A 186 14.48 22.38 -0.34
CA LEU A 186 13.20 21.85 0.13
C LEU A 186 13.38 20.76 1.18
N LEU A 187 14.36 19.86 1.01
CA LEU A 187 14.69 18.84 1.99
C LEU A 187 15.11 19.47 3.32
N ALA A 188 16.01 20.45 3.29
CA ALA A 188 16.44 21.18 4.48
C ALA A 188 15.26 21.89 5.15
N THR A 189 14.38 22.55 4.39
CA THR A 189 13.16 23.17 4.91
C THR A 189 12.26 22.15 5.60
N MET A 190 12.01 20.99 4.99
CA MET A 190 11.18 19.95 5.60
C MET A 190 11.82 19.35 6.86
N VAL A 191 13.15 19.20 6.88
CA VAL A 191 13.88 18.74 8.07
C VAL A 191 13.76 19.77 9.20
N LEU A 192 13.93 21.06 8.90
CA LEU A 192 13.76 22.14 9.87
C LEU A 192 12.32 22.23 10.40
N LEU A 193 11.31 22.06 9.53
CA LEU A 193 9.91 21.99 9.94
C LEU A 193 9.65 20.80 10.86
N PHE A 194 10.17 19.61 10.51
CA PHE A 194 10.04 18.43 11.37
C PHE A 194 10.66 18.68 12.75
N ILE A 195 11.90 19.18 12.79
CA ILE A 195 12.59 19.50 14.04
C ILE A 195 11.81 20.57 14.84
N GLY A 196 11.34 21.62 14.16
CA GLY A 196 10.55 22.68 14.78
C GLY A 196 9.27 22.15 15.42
N VAL A 197 8.56 21.23 14.76
CA VAL A 197 7.38 20.56 15.34
C VAL A 197 7.76 19.76 16.59
N GLN A 198 8.88 19.02 16.58
CA GLN A 198 9.30 18.24 17.76
C GLN A 198 9.80 19.11 18.93
N ILE A 199 10.22 20.35 18.67
CA ILE A 199 10.64 21.31 19.72
C ILE A 199 9.43 22.07 20.28
N LEU A 200 8.52 22.51 19.42
CA LEU A 200 7.41 23.41 19.79
C LEU A 200 6.20 22.68 20.36
N VAL A 201 5.97 21.43 19.96
CA VAL A 201 4.87 20.62 20.50
C VAL A 201 5.34 20.00 21.82
N PRO A 202 4.57 20.13 22.92
CA PRO A 202 4.93 19.52 24.20
C PRO A 202 5.21 18.03 24.06
N SER A 203 6.26 17.54 24.74
CA SER A 203 6.73 16.15 24.63
C SER A 203 5.70 15.10 25.06
N GLU A 204 4.72 15.52 25.86
CA GLU A 204 3.58 14.71 26.31
C GLU A 204 2.56 14.44 25.20
N VAL A 205 2.52 15.30 24.18
CA VAL A 205 1.60 15.16 23.04
C VAL A 205 2.16 14.10 22.11
N PRO A 206 1.40 13.01 21.81
CA PRO A 206 1.90 11.91 21.02
C PRO A 206 1.88 12.25 19.51
N THR A 207 2.85 13.04 19.06
CA THR A 207 2.99 13.57 17.69
C THR A 207 3.06 12.50 16.59
N PHE A 208 3.35 11.24 16.93
CA PHE A 208 3.40 10.11 15.99
C PHE A 208 2.13 9.24 16.00
N GLN A 209 1.14 9.57 16.83
CA GLN A 209 -0.12 8.83 16.96
C GLN A 209 -1.26 9.52 16.23
N VAL A 210 -1.96 8.76 15.38
CA VAL A 210 -3.09 9.23 14.58
C VAL A 210 -4.26 9.75 15.44
N LEU A 211 -4.36 9.31 16.69
CA LEU A 211 -5.37 9.74 17.66
C LEU A 211 -5.38 11.26 17.88
N VAL A 212 -4.24 11.93 17.68
CA VAL A 212 -4.13 13.38 17.78
C VAL A 212 -3.82 13.91 16.37
N PRO A 213 -4.85 14.09 15.52
CA PRO A 213 -4.67 14.23 14.08
C PRO A 213 -3.85 15.45 13.70
N ILE A 214 -4.00 16.59 14.39
CA ILE A 214 -3.24 17.81 14.06
C ILE A 214 -1.73 17.62 14.31
N PRO A 215 -1.25 17.29 15.52
CA PRO A 215 0.16 16.95 15.76
C PRO A 215 0.69 15.85 14.83
N PHE A 216 -0.13 14.83 14.56
CA PHE A 216 0.23 13.77 13.62
C PHE A 216 0.47 14.31 12.22
N LEU A 217 -0.43 15.14 11.69
CA LEU A 217 -0.28 15.71 10.35
C LEU A 217 0.90 16.68 10.26
N LEU A 218 1.13 17.51 11.28
CA LEU A 218 2.29 18.39 11.36
C LEU A 218 3.61 17.61 11.35
N THR A 219 3.62 16.39 11.88
CA THR A 219 4.79 15.50 11.89
C THR A 219 4.91 14.69 10.60
N ALA A 220 3.80 14.10 10.13
CA ALA A 220 3.77 13.20 8.99
C ALA A 220 3.98 13.92 7.65
N ILE A 221 3.45 15.15 7.47
CA ILE A 221 3.61 15.87 6.19
C ILE A 221 5.08 16.16 5.86
N PRO A 222 5.90 16.74 6.77
CA PRO A 222 7.33 16.91 6.53
C PRO A 222 8.04 15.57 6.29
N LEU A 223 7.77 14.56 7.12
CA LEU A 223 8.43 13.25 7.02
C LEU A 223 8.11 12.51 5.71
N VAL A 224 6.86 12.53 5.27
CA VAL A 224 6.45 11.97 3.97
C VAL A 224 7.11 12.73 2.83
N THR A 225 7.16 14.07 2.92
CA THR A 225 7.82 14.90 1.89
C THR A 225 9.32 14.60 1.83
N ILE A 226 9.98 14.49 2.98
CA ILE A 226 11.38 14.04 3.09
C ILE A 226 11.56 12.68 2.42
N ALA A 227 10.70 11.71 2.74
CA ALA A 227 10.79 10.37 2.16
C ALA A 227 10.62 10.38 0.64
N VAL A 228 9.68 11.17 0.11
CA VAL A 228 9.51 11.36 -1.34
C VAL A 228 10.74 12.01 -1.98
N LEU A 229 11.30 13.06 -1.37
CA LEU A 229 12.50 13.74 -1.87
C LEU A 229 13.70 12.80 -1.89
N LEU A 230 13.96 12.08 -0.81
CA LEU A 230 15.02 11.07 -0.73
C LEU A 230 14.82 9.97 -1.77
N GLY A 231 13.57 9.53 -1.97
CA GLY A 231 13.20 8.61 -3.04
C GLY A 231 13.63 9.13 -4.41
N VAL A 232 13.11 10.29 -4.81
CA VAL A 232 13.39 10.94 -6.11
C VAL A 232 14.89 11.20 -6.30
N MET A 233 15.61 11.55 -5.25
CA MET A 233 17.04 11.90 -5.32
C MET A 233 17.94 10.68 -5.47
N PHE A 234 17.69 9.60 -4.71
CA PHE A 234 18.65 8.50 -4.55
C PHE A 234 18.12 7.15 -5.07
N MET A 235 16.84 6.86 -4.87
CA MET A 235 16.27 5.54 -5.10
C MET A 235 16.00 5.22 -6.57
N GLY A 236 16.32 6.13 -7.50
CA GLY A 236 16.36 5.82 -8.93
C GLY A 236 17.64 5.11 -9.38
N SER A 237 18.67 5.04 -8.54
CA SER A 237 19.97 4.47 -8.89
C SER A 237 20.02 2.93 -8.79
N PRO A 238 20.95 2.27 -9.50
CA PRO A 238 21.16 0.82 -9.41
C PRO A 238 21.45 0.29 -8.01
N THR A 239 22.00 1.13 -7.12
CA THR A 239 22.32 0.78 -5.73
C THR A 239 21.09 0.28 -4.97
N TYR A 240 19.90 0.77 -5.32
CA TYR A 240 18.65 0.39 -4.67
C TYR A 240 17.89 -0.72 -5.40
N ARG A 241 18.51 -1.46 -6.32
CA ARG A 241 17.85 -2.51 -7.12
C ARG A 241 17.09 -3.54 -6.30
N ALA A 242 17.66 -4.01 -5.18
CA ALA A 242 17.00 -4.97 -4.31
C ALA A 242 15.71 -4.38 -3.70
N VAL A 243 15.78 -3.15 -3.20
CA VAL A 243 14.64 -2.44 -2.61
C VAL A 243 13.59 -2.12 -3.67
N GLN A 244 14.02 -1.69 -4.87
CA GLN A 244 13.14 -1.49 -6.02
C GLN A 244 12.41 -2.78 -6.37
N TRP A 245 13.09 -3.92 -6.39
CA TRP A 245 12.47 -5.22 -6.67
C TRP A 245 11.41 -5.60 -5.63
N VAL A 246 11.65 -5.34 -4.35
CA VAL A 246 10.64 -5.48 -3.28
C VAL A 246 9.42 -4.61 -3.58
N GLY A 247 9.62 -3.34 -3.94
CA GLY A 247 8.52 -2.44 -4.28
C GLY A 247 7.76 -2.82 -5.55
N GLN A 248 8.43 -3.41 -6.53
CA GLN A 248 7.78 -3.96 -7.73
C GLN A 248 6.89 -5.16 -7.39
N ASN A 249 7.29 -5.95 -6.39
CA ASN A 249 6.58 -7.11 -5.89
C ASN A 249 5.89 -6.84 -4.53
N SER A 250 5.49 -5.58 -4.28
CA SER A 250 5.07 -5.15 -2.95
C SER A 250 3.98 -6.01 -2.32
N ILE A 251 3.00 -6.47 -3.11
CA ILE A 251 1.92 -7.35 -2.61
C ILE A 251 2.43 -8.73 -2.16
N ALA A 252 3.45 -9.27 -2.83
CA ALA A 252 4.05 -10.55 -2.49
C ALA A 252 4.94 -10.49 -1.24
N PHE A 253 5.33 -9.28 -0.83
CA PHE A 253 5.96 -9.05 0.47
C PHE A 253 4.95 -8.68 1.55
N TYR A 254 3.98 -7.83 1.20
CA TYR A 254 2.99 -7.31 2.14
C TYR A 254 1.94 -8.33 2.57
N ALA A 255 1.40 -9.13 1.66
CA ALA A 255 0.31 -10.03 2.04
C ALA A 255 0.77 -11.22 2.91
N PRO A 256 1.88 -11.93 2.59
CA PRO A 256 2.29 -13.10 3.36
C PRO A 256 3.02 -12.82 4.67
N HIS A 257 3.74 -11.68 4.80
CA HIS A 257 4.73 -11.52 5.88
C HIS A 257 4.17 -11.79 7.29
N ALA A 258 3.02 -11.19 7.61
CA ALA A 258 2.41 -11.33 8.91
C ALA A 258 1.85 -12.73 9.12
N ALA A 259 1.22 -13.35 8.11
CA ALA A 259 0.75 -14.74 8.20
C ALA A 259 1.90 -15.71 8.51
N ILE A 260 3.06 -15.53 7.86
CA ILE A 260 4.26 -16.32 8.15
C ILE A 260 4.72 -16.11 9.60
N MET A 261 4.81 -14.86 10.05
CA MET A 261 5.22 -14.55 11.43
C MET A 261 4.25 -15.14 12.47
N LEU A 262 2.95 -15.11 12.21
CA LEU A 262 1.92 -15.66 13.10
C LEU A 262 2.04 -17.19 13.27
N VAL A 263 2.56 -17.90 12.27
CA VAL A 263 2.83 -19.35 12.37
C VAL A 263 4.20 -19.63 13.00
N VAL A 264 5.23 -18.93 12.53
CA VAL A 264 6.63 -19.20 12.90
C VAL A 264 6.92 -18.80 14.35
N MET A 265 6.43 -17.65 14.80
CA MET A 265 6.79 -17.12 16.12
C MET A 265 6.33 -18.03 17.28
N PRO A 266 5.08 -18.57 17.31
CA PRO A 266 4.68 -19.54 18.32
C PRO A 266 5.52 -20.83 18.30
N ALA A 267 5.88 -21.34 17.12
CA ALA A 267 6.72 -22.53 16.99
C ALA A 267 8.13 -22.30 17.57
N LEU A 268 8.75 -21.14 17.31
CA LEU A 268 10.06 -20.81 17.87
C LEU A 268 10.02 -20.62 19.39
N ARG A 269 8.93 -20.04 19.92
CA ARG A 269 8.74 -19.88 21.37
C ARG A 269 8.57 -21.21 22.08
N THR A 270 7.78 -22.12 21.52
CA THR A 270 7.59 -23.47 22.07
C THR A 270 8.89 -24.27 22.04
N ALA A 271 9.79 -23.99 21.09
CA ALA A 271 11.15 -24.51 21.07
C ALA A 271 12.12 -23.85 22.08
N GLY A 272 11.64 -22.95 22.95
CA GLY A 272 12.44 -22.31 24.00
C GLY A 272 13.27 -21.10 23.54
N MET A 273 13.06 -20.58 22.33
CA MET A 273 13.81 -19.43 21.84
C MET A 273 13.35 -18.13 22.52
N GLY A 274 14.31 -17.33 22.98
CA GLY A 274 14.03 -16.03 23.60
C GLY A 274 13.41 -15.00 22.64
N PRO A 275 12.71 -13.97 23.14
CA PRO A 275 11.90 -13.06 22.32
C PRO A 275 12.69 -12.38 21.18
N VAL A 276 13.91 -11.92 21.45
CA VAL A 276 14.76 -11.27 20.44
C VAL A 276 15.12 -12.24 19.31
N GLY A 277 15.50 -13.48 19.65
CA GLY A 277 15.80 -14.52 18.66
C GLY A 277 14.58 -14.83 17.79
N VAL A 278 13.41 -14.96 18.41
CA VAL A 278 12.13 -15.18 17.71
C VAL A 278 11.85 -14.05 16.70
N ALA A 279 12.07 -12.78 17.09
CA ALA A 279 11.86 -11.64 16.19
C ALA A 279 12.74 -11.71 14.95
N TRP A 280 14.05 -11.93 15.15
CA TRP A 280 15.02 -11.95 14.06
C TRP A 280 14.81 -13.14 13.11
N VAL A 281 14.61 -14.35 13.66
CA VAL A 281 14.38 -15.54 12.85
C VAL A 281 13.06 -15.41 12.07
N ALA A 282 11.99 -14.93 12.70
CA ALA A 282 10.71 -14.70 12.02
C ALA A 282 10.82 -13.61 10.94
N LEU A 283 11.57 -12.53 11.17
CA LEU A 283 11.85 -11.50 10.18
C LEU A 283 12.58 -12.09 8.97
N VAL A 284 13.68 -12.81 9.19
CA VAL A 284 14.48 -13.40 8.11
C VAL A 284 13.67 -14.43 7.33
N LEU A 285 12.99 -15.35 8.02
CA LEU A 285 12.14 -16.36 7.36
C LEU A 285 11.02 -15.70 6.56
N SER A 286 10.38 -14.67 7.12
CA SER A 286 9.36 -13.92 6.38
C SER A 286 9.93 -13.28 5.11
N LEU A 287 11.07 -12.60 5.18
CA LEU A 287 11.70 -11.98 4.01
C LEU A 287 12.10 -13.02 2.95
N VAL A 288 12.64 -14.17 3.37
CA VAL A 288 13.03 -15.26 2.48
C VAL A 288 11.80 -15.84 1.78
N VAL A 289 10.75 -16.21 2.52
CA VAL A 289 9.54 -16.80 1.94
C VAL A 289 8.82 -15.80 1.04
N CYS A 290 8.69 -14.54 1.45
CA CYS A 290 8.16 -13.47 0.59
C CYS A 290 8.99 -13.31 -0.70
N GLY A 291 10.32 -13.35 -0.59
CA GLY A 291 11.23 -13.28 -1.73
C GLY A 291 11.08 -14.46 -2.67
N LEU A 292 10.94 -15.68 -2.16
CA LEU A 292 10.69 -16.87 -2.96
C LEU A 292 9.33 -16.77 -3.66
N LEU A 293 8.26 -16.42 -2.94
CA LEU A 293 6.93 -16.21 -3.52
C LEU A 293 6.97 -15.16 -4.64
N ALA A 294 7.67 -14.05 -4.43
CA ALA A 294 7.87 -13.01 -5.45
C ALA A 294 8.67 -13.52 -6.67
N ALA A 295 9.72 -14.31 -6.46
CA ALA A 295 10.54 -14.87 -7.54
C ALA A 295 9.77 -15.91 -8.38
N PHE A 296 8.88 -16.69 -7.74
CA PHE A 296 8.09 -17.74 -8.39
C PHE A 296 6.74 -17.28 -8.94
N ARG A 297 6.43 -15.97 -8.93
CA ARG A 297 5.18 -15.42 -9.51
C ARG A 297 4.98 -15.68 -11.00
N LYS A 298 6.00 -16.15 -11.73
CA LYS A 298 5.79 -16.63 -13.10
C LYS A 298 4.93 -17.89 -13.17
N ASN A 299 4.85 -18.65 -12.08
CA ASN A 299 3.94 -19.79 -11.96
C ASN A 299 2.52 -19.26 -11.71
N PRO A 300 1.53 -19.60 -12.56
CA PRO A 300 0.15 -19.12 -12.42
C PRO A 300 -0.47 -19.42 -11.05
N TRP A 301 -0.13 -20.56 -10.43
CA TRP A 301 -0.67 -20.95 -9.13
C TRP A 301 -0.13 -20.10 -7.99
N VAL A 302 1.14 -19.70 -8.07
CA VAL A 302 1.73 -18.76 -7.11
C VAL A 302 1.17 -17.36 -7.34
N ASP A 303 1.03 -16.94 -8.59
CA ASP A 303 0.47 -15.62 -8.91
C ASP A 303 -1.00 -15.51 -8.51
N ALA A 304 -1.75 -16.62 -8.51
CA ALA A 304 -3.11 -16.70 -8.02
C ALA A 304 -3.25 -16.30 -6.54
N LEU A 305 -2.17 -16.31 -5.74
CA LEU A 305 -2.20 -15.79 -4.37
C LEU A 305 -2.24 -14.25 -4.31
N PHE A 306 -1.89 -13.59 -5.40
CA PHE A 306 -1.67 -12.13 -5.44
C PHE A 306 -2.52 -11.41 -6.47
N VAL A 307 -2.97 -12.11 -7.53
CA VAL A 307 -3.77 -11.57 -8.62
C VAL A 307 -4.82 -12.60 -9.03
N PHE A 308 -6.02 -12.14 -9.39
CA PHE A 308 -7.07 -13.03 -9.85
C PHE A 308 -6.64 -13.84 -11.11
N PRO A 309 -6.67 -15.18 -11.06
CA PRO A 309 -6.02 -16.02 -12.07
C PRO A 309 -6.90 -16.28 -13.31
N LEU A 310 -7.17 -15.27 -14.14
CA LEU A 310 -7.95 -15.43 -15.39
C LEU A 310 -7.47 -16.57 -16.32
N GLN A 311 -6.20 -16.96 -16.21
CA GLN A 311 -5.59 -18.00 -17.05
C GLN A 311 -5.95 -19.42 -16.60
N ILE A 312 -6.28 -19.62 -15.32
CA ILE A 312 -6.53 -20.93 -14.70
C ILE A 312 -8.03 -21.19 -14.57
N VAL A 313 -8.83 -20.12 -14.49
CA VAL A 313 -10.28 -20.20 -14.30
C VAL A 313 -10.96 -20.76 -15.58
N PRO A 314 -12.07 -21.54 -15.46
CA PRO A 314 -12.73 -22.17 -16.60
C PRO A 314 -13.06 -21.21 -17.77
N PRO A 315 -13.08 -21.72 -19.03
CA PRO A 315 -13.27 -20.89 -20.23
C PRO A 315 -14.51 -20.00 -20.21
N ARG A 316 -15.61 -20.47 -19.62
CA ARG A 316 -16.88 -19.71 -19.50
C ARG A 316 -16.74 -18.44 -18.65
N VAL A 317 -15.99 -18.51 -17.56
CA VAL A 317 -15.76 -17.36 -16.69
C VAL A 317 -14.76 -16.41 -17.34
N ARG A 318 -13.74 -16.97 -18.02
CA ARG A 318 -12.77 -16.18 -18.79
C ARG A 318 -13.43 -15.40 -19.93
N SER A 319 -14.37 -16.00 -20.65
CA SER A 319 -15.13 -15.32 -21.72
C SER A 319 -16.02 -14.22 -21.17
N PHE A 320 -16.73 -14.47 -20.06
CA PHE A 320 -17.55 -13.48 -19.37
C PHE A 320 -16.76 -12.22 -18.99
N PHE A 321 -15.61 -12.38 -18.34
CA PHE A 321 -14.77 -11.23 -17.98
C PHE A 321 -14.19 -10.51 -19.20
N ARG A 322 -13.77 -11.24 -20.24
CA ARG A 322 -13.28 -10.63 -21.49
C ARG A 322 -14.34 -9.81 -22.20
N GLU A 323 -15.58 -10.31 -22.23
CA GLU A 323 -16.71 -9.62 -22.83
C GLU A 323 -17.07 -8.34 -22.07
N ILE A 324 -17.09 -8.40 -20.72
CA ILE A 324 -17.32 -7.21 -19.89
C ILE A 324 -16.24 -6.15 -20.10
N MET A 325 -14.98 -6.57 -20.19
CA MET A 325 -13.84 -5.67 -20.40
C MET A 325 -13.72 -5.14 -21.82
N SER A 326 -14.33 -5.79 -22.82
CA SER A 326 -14.31 -5.33 -24.21
C SER A 326 -15.11 -4.03 -24.36
N ASP A 327 -14.59 -3.09 -25.13
CA ASP A 327 -15.22 -1.78 -25.33
C ASP A 327 -16.62 -1.97 -25.95
N PRO A 328 -17.67 -1.26 -25.48
CA PRO A 328 -18.99 -1.30 -26.12
C PRO A 328 -18.96 -1.03 -27.64
N SER A 329 -17.99 -0.26 -28.13
CA SER A 329 -17.79 -0.02 -29.56
C SER A 329 -17.38 -1.28 -30.35
N GLU A 330 -16.73 -2.26 -29.71
CA GLU A 330 -16.40 -3.56 -30.34
C GLU A 330 -17.56 -4.57 -30.30
N ARG A 331 -18.57 -4.34 -29.44
CA ARG A 331 -19.75 -5.22 -29.32
C ARG A 331 -20.78 -5.02 -30.43
N HIS A 332 -20.76 -3.89 -31.12
CA HIS A 332 -21.70 -3.55 -32.20
C HIS A 332 -21.10 -3.63 -33.61
N GLU A 333 -19.82 -4.01 -33.77
CA GLU A 333 -19.30 -4.41 -35.08
C GLU A 333 -19.85 -5.79 -35.42
N GLY A 334 -21.01 -5.83 -36.09
CA GLY A 334 -21.55 -7.05 -36.69
C GLY A 334 -20.50 -7.73 -37.59
N PRO A 335 -20.58 -9.07 -37.80
CA PRO A 335 -19.53 -9.85 -38.46
C PRO A 335 -19.06 -9.28 -39.80
N ALA A 336 -19.94 -8.57 -40.52
CA ALA A 336 -19.62 -7.90 -41.78
C ALA A 336 -18.62 -6.73 -41.64
N ARG A 337 -18.65 -5.93 -40.56
CA ARG A 337 -17.70 -4.81 -40.37
C ARG A 337 -16.33 -5.27 -39.87
N ARG A 338 -16.29 -6.39 -39.16
CA ARG A 338 -15.05 -7.04 -38.70
C ARG A 338 -14.22 -7.61 -39.87
N ALA A 339 -14.87 -8.11 -40.92
CA ALA A 339 -14.21 -8.59 -42.13
C ALA A 339 -13.55 -7.45 -42.91
N VAL A 340 -14.27 -6.35 -43.14
CA VAL A 340 -13.77 -5.18 -43.89
C VAL A 340 -12.60 -4.49 -43.19
N ARG A 341 -12.60 -4.45 -41.84
CA ARG A 341 -11.48 -3.88 -41.07
C ARG A 341 -10.21 -4.73 -41.13
N ASN A 342 -10.34 -6.06 -41.23
CA ASN A 342 -9.18 -6.96 -41.35
C ASN A 342 -8.61 -6.98 -42.78
N GLU A 343 -9.43 -6.79 -43.81
CA GLU A 343 -8.96 -6.65 -45.19
C GLU A 343 -8.15 -5.35 -45.40
N ASN A 344 -8.62 -4.23 -44.83
CA ASN A 344 -7.92 -2.94 -44.93
C ASN A 344 -6.63 -2.84 -44.08
N ALA A 345 -6.37 -3.80 -43.18
CA ALA A 345 -5.15 -3.85 -42.38
C ALA A 345 -4.03 -4.69 -43.04
N LEU A 346 -4.35 -5.37 -44.15
CA LEU A 346 -3.43 -6.21 -44.92
C LEU A 346 -3.09 -5.62 -46.30
N SER A 347 -3.66 -4.46 -46.65
CA SER A 347 -3.21 -3.56 -47.72
C SER A 347 -2.32 -2.47 -47.15
#